data_AF-X0V452-F1
#
_entry.id   AF-X0V452-F1
#
_cell.length_a   1.000
_cell.length_b   1.000
_cell.length_c   1.000
_cell.angle_alpha   90.00
_cell.angle_beta   90.00
_cell.angle_gamma   90.00
#
_symmetry.space_group_name_H-M   'P 1'
#
loop_
_entity.id
_entity.type
_entity.pdbx_description
1 polymer ?
#
loop_
_entity_poly.entity_id
_entity_poly.type
_entity_poly.pdbx_seq_one_letter_code
_entity_poly.pdbx_strand_id
1 'polypeptide(L)'
;MEKEIEYDEEKGSENGFVMINNNFLENWSGIIGPGPSVLYMDLLSYCYGKKTHAWPSVRRLAEDLGITKNSVRKYREVLIKFGLIKKMYKRRLPDGNYQTNIYEIVRSEDLPYPEQNCEEEA
;
A
#
# COMPACT_ATOMS: atom_id res chain seq x y z
N MET A 1 -6.17 5.89 27.40
CA MET A 1 -7.19 6.61 26.62
C MET A 1 -6.54 6.91 25.27
N GLU A 2 -6.54 5.93 24.38
CA GLU A 2 -5.96 6.06 23.04
C GLU A 2 -6.99 6.79 22.18
N LYS A 3 -6.56 7.89 21.54
CA LYS A 3 -7.43 8.70 20.68
C LYS A 3 -7.90 7.85 19.52
N GLU A 4 -9.21 7.62 19.44
CA GLU A 4 -9.86 7.10 18.24
C GLU A 4 -9.59 8.10 17.11
N ILE A 5 -8.90 7.66 16.07
CA ILE A 5 -8.75 8.46 14.86
C ILE A 5 -10.03 8.28 14.06
N GLU A 6 -11.03 9.07 14.39
CA GLU A 6 -12.27 9.20 13.61
C GLU A 6 -11.95 10.01 12.36
N TYR A 7 -11.89 9.34 11.21
CA TYR A 7 -11.77 10.01 9.93
C TYR A 7 -13.16 10.16 9.33
N ASP A 8 -13.60 11.42 9.21
CA ASP A 8 -14.82 11.80 8.54
C ASP A 8 -14.82 11.24 7.09
N GLU A 9 -15.84 10.45 6.77
CA GLU A 9 -16.09 9.91 5.43
C GLU A 9 -16.76 10.99 4.58
N GLU A 10 -16.05 12.09 4.28
CA GLU A 10 -16.48 12.96 3.19
C GLU A 10 -16.51 12.10 1.91
N LYS A 11 -17.72 11.92 1.36
CA LYS A 11 -17.97 11.22 0.09
C LYS A 11 -17.17 11.89 -1.03
N GLY A 12 -15.94 11.44 -1.22
CA GLY A 12 -15.18 11.69 -2.44
C GLY A 12 -16.02 11.22 -3.63
N SER A 13 -16.02 12.02 -4.70
CA SER A 13 -16.71 11.69 -5.95
C SER A 13 -16.39 10.25 -6.38
N GLU A 14 -17.39 9.48 -6.82
CA GLU A 14 -17.23 8.08 -7.28
C GLU A 14 -16.11 7.88 -8.32
N ASN A 15 -15.66 8.95 -8.99
CA ASN A 15 -14.61 8.96 -10.01
C ASN A 15 -13.43 9.88 -9.63
N GLY A 16 -12.72 9.56 -8.55
CA GLY A 16 -11.46 10.21 -8.19
C GLY A 16 -10.26 9.76 -9.03
N PHE A 17 -9.13 10.45 -8.91
CA PHE A 17 -7.85 10.04 -9.51
C PHE A 17 -6.78 9.88 -8.43
N VAL A 18 -5.82 9.00 -8.71
CA VAL A 18 -4.65 8.76 -7.86
C VAL A 18 -3.46 9.50 -8.44
N MET A 19 -2.79 10.30 -7.62
CA MET A 19 -1.51 10.91 -7.98
C MET A 19 -0.38 9.94 -7.64
N ILE A 20 0.47 9.67 -8.62
CA ILE A 20 1.63 8.78 -8.49
C ILE A 20 2.88 9.63 -8.72
N ASN A 21 3.91 9.45 -7.89
CA ASN A 21 5.19 10.13 -8.09
C ASN A 21 5.87 9.60 -9.36
N ASN A 22 6.37 10.48 -10.24
CA ASN A 22 7.09 10.07 -11.45
C ASN A 22 8.29 9.17 -11.15
N ASN A 23 9.02 9.42 -10.06
CA ASN A 23 10.13 8.58 -9.59
C ASN A 23 9.66 7.12 -9.36
N PHE A 24 8.42 6.91 -8.90
CA PHE A 24 7.89 5.57 -8.77
C PHE A 24 7.74 4.86 -10.12
N LEU A 25 7.20 5.55 -11.12
CA LEU A 25 7.04 4.96 -12.45
C LEU A 25 8.40 4.76 -13.14
N GLU A 26 9.29 5.74 -13.06
CA GLU A 26 10.59 5.74 -13.72
C GLU A 26 11.56 4.70 -13.10
N ASN A 27 11.65 4.66 -11.77
CA ASN A 27 12.70 3.90 -11.10
C ASN A 27 12.19 2.67 -10.36
N TRP A 28 11.02 2.75 -9.71
CA TRP A 28 10.52 1.63 -8.92
C TRP A 28 9.82 0.55 -9.74
N SER A 29 9.02 0.94 -10.73
CA SER A 29 8.15 0.00 -11.44
C SER A 29 8.91 -1.13 -12.15
N GLY A 30 10.08 -0.83 -12.72
CA GLY A 30 10.97 -1.81 -13.32
C GLY A 30 11.66 -2.74 -12.31
N ILE A 31 11.97 -2.23 -11.11
CA ILE A 31 12.68 -2.98 -10.06
C ILE A 31 11.75 -3.98 -9.35
N ILE A 32 10.55 -3.53 -8.95
CA ILE A 32 9.61 -4.37 -8.21
C ILE A 32 8.72 -5.22 -9.13
N GLY A 33 8.67 -4.85 -10.41
CA GLY A 33 7.86 -5.51 -11.43
C GLY A 33 6.37 -5.10 -11.40
N PRO A 34 5.62 -5.44 -12.46
CA PRO A 34 4.28 -4.92 -12.69
C PRO A 34 3.26 -5.32 -11.62
N GLY A 35 3.36 -6.53 -11.06
CA GLY A 35 2.43 -7.02 -10.04
C GLY A 35 2.45 -6.17 -8.76
N PRO A 36 3.62 -6.04 -8.09
CA PRO A 36 3.76 -5.14 -6.94
C PRO A 36 3.46 -3.68 -7.29
N SER A 37 3.80 -3.22 -8.50
CA SER A 37 3.48 -1.85 -8.92
C SER A 37 1.99 -1.57 -8.94
N VAL A 38 1.19 -2.43 -9.57
CA VAL A 38 -0.26 -2.24 -9.61
C VAL A 38 -0.87 -2.38 -8.21
N LEU A 39 -0.36 -3.29 -7.37
CA LEU A 39 -0.80 -3.36 -5.97
C LEU A 39 -0.53 -2.06 -5.19
N TYR A 40 0.63 -1.42 -5.41
CA TYR A 40 0.94 -0.13 -4.78
C TYR A 40 -0.02 0.97 -5.26
N MET A 41 -0.30 1.03 -6.57
CA MET A 41 -1.26 1.99 -7.14
C MET A 41 -2.68 1.79 -6.59
N ASP A 42 -3.11 0.53 -6.47
CA ASP A 42 -4.40 0.18 -5.88
C ASP A 42 -4.49 0.59 -4.41
N LEU A 43 -3.43 0.34 -3.62
CA LEU A 43 -3.35 0.83 -2.24
C LEU A 43 -3.37 2.35 -2.13
N LEU A 44 -2.71 3.07 -3.05
CA LEU A 44 -2.77 4.53 -3.12
C LEU A 44 -4.19 5.04 -3.40
N SER A 45 -5.03 4.28 -4.11
CA SER A 45 -6.42 4.66 -4.35
C SER A 45 -7.27 4.78 -3.08
N TYR A 46 -6.89 4.07 -2.01
CA TYR A 46 -7.52 4.18 -0.70
C TYR A 46 -7.00 5.40 0.11
N CYS A 47 -5.91 6.01 -0.32
CA CYS A 47 -5.23 7.11 0.36
C CYS A 47 -5.64 8.46 -0.25
N TYR A 48 -6.87 8.90 0.04
CA TYR A 48 -7.39 10.17 -0.44
C TYR A 48 -6.76 11.39 0.29
N GLY A 49 -6.39 12.42 -0.47
CA GLY A 49 -5.86 13.67 0.07
C GLY A 49 -4.49 13.49 0.73
N LYS A 50 -4.39 13.83 2.02
CA LYS A 50 -3.15 13.68 2.82
C LYS A 50 -3.10 12.38 3.62
N LYS A 51 -4.04 11.45 3.40
CA LYS A 51 -4.08 10.17 4.10
C LYS A 51 -2.96 9.27 3.59
N THR A 52 -2.30 8.57 4.50
CA THR A 52 -1.22 7.60 4.20
C THR A 52 -1.59 6.17 4.58
N HIS A 53 -2.84 5.96 5.01
CA HIS A 53 -3.31 4.69 5.51
C HIS A 53 -4.37 4.12 4.58
N ALA A 54 -4.15 2.89 4.12
CA ALA A 54 -5.13 2.10 3.38
C ALA A 54 -5.59 0.92 4.24
N TRP A 55 -6.87 0.58 4.22
CA TRP A 55 -7.43 -0.54 5.00
C TRP A 55 -8.15 -1.65 4.21
N PRO A 56 -7.81 -1.94 2.93
CA PRO A 56 -8.47 -3.00 2.20
C PRO A 56 -8.08 -4.39 2.76
N SER A 57 -9.00 -5.33 2.68
CA SER A 57 -8.69 -6.72 3.00
C SER A 57 -7.86 -7.37 1.87
N VAL A 58 -7.09 -8.43 2.20
CA VAL A 58 -6.38 -9.21 1.15
C VAL A 58 -7.36 -9.77 0.12
N ARG A 59 -8.58 -10.10 0.55
CA ARG A 59 -9.63 -10.60 -0.35
C ARG A 59 -10.05 -9.50 -1.33
N ARG A 60 -10.28 -8.28 -0.84
CA ARG A 60 -10.67 -7.13 -1.65
C ARG A 60 -9.60 -6.81 -2.70
N LEU A 61 -8.33 -6.69 -2.27
CA LEU A 61 -7.19 -6.48 -3.18
C LEU A 61 -7.08 -7.58 -4.25
N ALA A 62 -7.34 -8.83 -3.87
CA ALA A 62 -7.30 -9.95 -4.82
C ALA A 62 -8.44 -9.87 -5.87
N GLU A 63 -9.64 -9.49 -5.43
CA GLU A 63 -10.81 -9.28 -6.30
C GLU A 63 -10.58 -8.08 -7.23
N ASP A 64 -10.15 -6.93 -6.71
CA ASP A 64 -9.93 -5.69 -7.46
C ASP A 64 -8.85 -5.86 -8.54
N LEU A 65 -7.79 -6.62 -8.23
CA LEU A 65 -6.66 -6.86 -9.15
C LEU A 65 -6.84 -8.11 -10.04
N GLY A 66 -7.86 -8.94 -9.81
CA GLY A 66 -8.04 -10.19 -10.53
C GLY A 66 -6.93 -11.23 -10.30
N ILE A 67 -6.30 -11.21 -9.12
CA ILE A 67 -5.17 -12.11 -8.77
C ILE A 67 -5.49 -12.98 -7.55
N THR A 68 -4.64 -13.96 -7.28
CA THR A 68 -4.82 -14.79 -6.07
C THR A 68 -4.45 -14.02 -4.80
N LYS A 69 -5.07 -14.37 -3.67
CA LYS A 69 -4.68 -13.86 -2.33
C LYS A 69 -3.20 -14.14 -2.03
N ASN A 70 -2.63 -15.21 -2.59
CA ASN A 70 -1.22 -15.54 -2.43
C ASN A 70 -0.33 -14.53 -3.17
N SER A 71 -0.72 -14.15 -4.39
CA SER A 71 -0.04 -13.10 -5.17
C SER A 71 -0.05 -11.77 -4.42
N VAL A 72 -1.20 -11.35 -3.85
CA VAL A 72 -1.28 -10.13 -3.02
C VAL A 72 -0.30 -10.19 -1.85
N ARG A 73 -0.19 -11.34 -1.16
CA ARG A 73 0.74 -11.49 -0.03
C ARG A 73 2.21 -11.35 -0.46
N LYS A 74 2.58 -12.00 -1.57
CA LYS A 74 3.94 -11.91 -2.14
C LYS A 74 4.26 -10.48 -2.59
N TYR A 75 3.35 -9.84 -3.33
CA TYR A 75 3.55 -8.48 -3.81
C TYR A 75 3.68 -7.48 -2.67
N ARG A 76 2.89 -7.65 -1.61
CA ARG A 76 3.02 -6.86 -0.39
C ARG A 76 4.38 -7.04 0.28
N GLU A 77 4.91 -8.26 0.35
CA GLU A 77 6.25 -8.51 0.91
C GLU A 77 7.33 -7.76 0.12
N VAL A 78 7.22 -7.70 -1.21
CA VAL A 78 8.10 -6.89 -2.05
C VAL A 78 7.98 -5.40 -1.69
N LEU A 79 6.77 -4.86 -1.60
CA LEU A 79 6.56 -3.45 -1.25
C LEU A 79 7.08 -3.09 0.14
N ILE A 80 7.00 -4.00 1.12
CA ILE A 80 7.58 -3.82 2.46
C ILE A 80 9.10 -3.89 2.40
N LYS A 81 9.66 -4.88 1.69
CA LYS A 81 11.11 -5.08 1.54
C LYS A 81 11.80 -3.82 1.00
N PHE A 82 11.17 -3.17 0.03
CA PHE A 82 11.69 -1.95 -0.60
C PHE A 82 11.24 -0.65 0.10
N GLY A 83 10.58 -0.76 1.26
CA GLY A 83 10.19 0.39 2.05
C GLY A 83 9.09 1.26 1.42
N LEU A 84 8.37 0.79 0.40
CA LEU A 84 7.24 1.51 -0.20
C LEU A 84 5.98 1.47 0.70
N ILE A 85 5.91 0.43 1.56
CA ILE A 85 4.95 0.31 2.65
C ILE A 85 5.74 0.20 3.95
N LYS A 86 5.54 1.14 4.88
CA LYS A 86 6.26 1.20 6.16
C LYS A 86 5.86 0.07 7.09
N LYS A 87 4.54 -0.13 7.24
CA LYS A 87 3.98 -1.05 8.23
C LYS A 87 2.69 -1.66 7.73
N MET A 88 2.44 -2.88 8.21
CA MET A 88 1.14 -3.54 8.11
C MET A 88 0.75 -4.07 9.48
N TYR A 89 -0.40 -3.64 9.99
CA TYR A 89 -0.96 -4.16 11.23
C TYR A 89 -2.38 -4.63 11.02
N LYS A 90 -2.79 -5.64 11.81
CA LYS A 90 -4.16 -6.14 11.77
C LYS A 90 -4.99 -5.37 12.80
N ARG A 91 -6.07 -4.72 12.37
CA ARG A 91 -7.03 -4.09 13.27
C ARG A 91 -7.78 -5.18 14.03
N ARG A 92 -7.68 -5.19 15.36
CA ARG A 92 -8.52 -6.04 16.23
C ARG A 92 -9.85 -5.34 16.49
N LEU A 93 -10.91 -6.13 16.44
CA LEU A 93 -12.22 -5.77 16.94
C LEU A 93 -12.29 -5.99 18.46
N PRO A 94 -13.25 -5.37 19.16
CA PRO A 94 -13.48 -5.58 20.59
C PRO A 94 -13.79 -7.03 20.97
N ASP A 95 -14.27 -7.83 20.01
CA ASP A 95 -14.58 -9.25 20.14
C ASP A 95 -13.36 -10.18 20.01
N GLY A 96 -12.16 -9.62 19.79
CA GLY A 96 -10.91 -10.35 19.61
C GLY A 96 -10.63 -10.82 18.17
N ASN A 97 -11.57 -10.66 17.25
CA ASN A 97 -11.37 -10.99 15.83
C ASN A 97 -10.60 -9.88 15.10
N TYR A 98 -9.99 -10.21 13.96
CA TYR A 98 -9.31 -9.23 13.11
C TYR A 98 -10.24 -8.79 11.97
N GLN A 99 -10.42 -7.47 11.81
CA GLN A 99 -11.31 -6.93 10.78
C GLN A 99 -10.60 -6.73 9.44
N THR A 100 -9.49 -5.99 9.44
CA THR A 100 -8.79 -5.56 8.22
C THR A 100 -7.29 -5.39 8.47
N ASN A 101 -6.50 -5.47 7.40
CA ASN A 101 -5.11 -5.02 7.44
C ASN A 101 -5.10 -3.52 7.24
N ILE A 102 -4.25 -2.81 7.97
CA ILE A 102 -3.97 -1.39 7.74
C ILE A 102 -2.55 -1.28 7.21
N TYR A 103 -2.42 -0.63 6.08
CA TYR A 103 -1.18 -0.40 5.34
C TYR A 103 -0.79 1.06 5.50
N GLU A 104 0.40 1.32 6.05
CA GLU A 104 0.98 2.66 6.09
C GLU A 104 1.88 2.85 4.86
N ILE A 105 1.40 3.63 3.89
CA ILE A 105 2.09 3.90 2.63
C ILE A 105 3.08 5.05 2.83
N VAL A 106 4.26 4.95 2.21
CA VAL A 106 5.20 6.06 2.15
C VAL A 106 4.64 7.19 1.29
N ARG A 107 4.67 8.42 1.82
CA ARG A 107 4.27 9.61 1.07
C ARG A 107 5.15 9.77 -0.16
N SER A 108 4.58 10.30 -1.24
CA SER A 108 5.30 10.54 -2.49
C SER A 108 6.60 11.34 -2.31
N GLU A 109 6.64 12.27 -1.36
CA GLU A 109 7.81 13.10 -1.02
C GLU A 109 8.93 12.32 -0.31
N ASP A 110 8.55 11.28 0.44
CA ASP A 110 9.44 10.49 1.28
C ASP A 110 9.84 9.17 0.60
N LEU A 111 9.54 9.00 -0.69
CA LEU A 111 9.84 7.77 -1.42
C LEU A 111 11.35 7.52 -1.40
N PRO A 112 11.78 6.33 -0.96
CA PRO A 112 13.20 5.99 -1.03
C PRO A 112 13.63 6.07 -2.49
N TYR A 113 14.84 6.60 -2.72
CA TYR A 113 15.48 6.34 -4.00
C TYR A 113 15.86 4.86 -4.00
N PRO A 114 15.66 4.12 -5.11
CA PRO A 114 16.23 2.79 -5.21
C PRO A 114 17.75 2.95 -5.25
N GLU A 115 18.38 2.94 -4.07
CA GLU A 115 19.82 2.77 -3.98
C GLU A 115 20.14 1.44 -4.66
N GLN A 116 21.16 1.45 -5.52
CA GLN A 116 21.68 0.28 -6.21
C GLN A 116 22.18 -0.72 -5.16
N ASN A 117 21.31 -1.54 -4.59
CA ASN A 117 21.70 -2.77 -3.88
C ASN A 117 22.16 -3.83 -4.90
N CYS A 118 23.07 -3.43 -5.77
CA CYS A 118 23.83 -4.27 -6.67
C CYS A 118 25.24 -4.45 -6.10
N GLU A 119 25.39 -4.78 -4.83
CA GLU A 119 26.66 -5.30 -4.31
C GLU A 119 26.39 -6.12 -3.04
N GLU A 120 27.17 -7.21 -2.91
CA GLU A 120 27.15 -8.26 -1.88
C GLU A 120 26.27 -9.51 -2.11
N GLU A 121 26.52 -10.22 -3.21
CA GLU A 121 26.82 -11.66 -3.09
C GLU A 121 28.11 -11.93 -3.88
N ALA A 122 29.25 -11.84 -3.20
CA ALA A 122 30.57 -12.29 -3.65
C ALA A 122 31.04 -13.45 -2.76
#